data_AF-A0A2T2Y647-F1
#
_entry.id   AF-A0A2T2Y647-F1
#
_cell.length_a   1.000
_cell.length_b   1.000
_cell.length_c   1.000
_cell.angle_alpha   90.00
_cell.angle_beta   90.00
_cell.angle_gamma   90.00
#
_symmetry.space_group_name_H-M   'P 1'
#
loop_
_entity.id
_entity.type
_entity.pdbx_description
1 polymer ?
#
loop_
_entity_poly.entity_id
_entity_poly.type
_entity_poly.pdbx_seq_one_letter_code
_entity_poly.pdbx_strand_id
1 'polypeptide(L)' 'MTTQYGFFIDSARCTGCKTCELACKDYKDLTPDVSFRRIYEYAGGDWQEDNGV' A
#
# COMPACT_ATOMS: atom_id res chain seq x y z
N MET A 1 4.77 24.60 -23.52
CA MET A 1 5.05 23.28 -22.91
C MET A 1 4.18 23.16 -21.67
N THR A 2 3.32 22.14 -21.60
CA THR A 2 2.47 21.89 -20.42
C THR A 2 3.28 21.23 -19.32
N THR A 3 3.04 21.63 -18.07
CA THR A 3 3.73 21.08 -16.90
C THR A 3 3.38 19.60 -16.72
N GLN A 4 4.40 18.74 -16.63
CA GLN A 4 4.23 17.33 -16.29
C GLN A 4 4.44 17.13 -14.79
N TYR A 5 3.54 16.39 -14.15
CA TYR A 5 3.64 16.03 -12.74
C TYR A 5 4.13 14.60 -12.59
N GLY A 6 5.01 14.38 -11.61
CA GLY A 6 5.51 13.06 -11.22
C GLY A 6 5.13 12.75 -9.77
N PHE A 7 5.09 11.46 -9.45
CA PHE A 7 4.82 10.96 -8.09
C PHE A 7 5.88 9.93 -7.73
N PHE A 8 6.58 10.13 -6.61
CA PHE A 8 7.63 9.25 -6.12
C PHE A 8 7.17 8.57 -4.82
N ILE A 9 7.38 7.26 -4.74
CA ILE A 9 7.13 6.44 -3.55
C ILE A 9 8.39 5.61 -3.27
N ASP A 10 8.80 5.60 -2.00
CA ASP A 10 9.79 4.67 -1.48
C ASP A 10 9.07 3.48 -0.85
N SER A 11 9.11 2.32 -1.53
CA SER A 11 8.46 1.10 -1.07
C SER A 11 9.16 0.46 0.11
N ALA A 12 10.45 0.73 0.35
CA ALA A 12 11.19 0.16 1.49
C ALA A 12 10.70 0.72 2.83
N ARG A 13 10.05 1.88 2.82
CA ARG A 13 9.45 2.52 4.01
C ARG A 13 7.97 2.19 4.18
N CYS A 14 7.37 1.46 3.24
CA CYS A 14 5.97 1.11 3.31
C CYS A 14 5.75 -0.04 4.30
N THR A 15 4.94 0.18 5.33
CA THR A 15 4.64 -0.82 6.38
C THR A 15 3.27 -1.48 6.20
N GLY A 16 2.57 -1.24 5.10
CA GLY A 16 1.23 -1.79 4.89
C GLY A 16 0.09 -1.07 5.64
N CYS A 17 0.32 0.12 6.20
CA CYS A 17 -0.67 0.82 7.04
C CYS A 17 -1.99 1.26 6.36
N LYS A 18 -2.08 1.20 5.02
CA LYS A 18 -3.26 1.54 4.20
C LYS A 18 -3.77 2.99 4.32
N THR A 19 -3.05 3.87 5.01
CA THR A 19 -3.42 5.29 5.15
C THR A 19 -3.50 6.01 3.81
N CYS A 20 -2.59 5.72 2.88
CA CYS A 20 -2.59 6.34 1.55
C CYS A 20 -3.77 5.90 0.66
N GLU A 21 -4.34 4.72 0.92
CA GLU A 21 -5.59 4.27 0.30
C GLU A 21 -6.78 5.02 0.89
N LEU A 22 -6.89 5.09 2.22
CA LEU A 22 -7.95 5.82 2.90
C LEU A 22 -7.95 7.31 2.54
N ALA A 23 -6.79 7.97 2.53
CA ALA A 23 -6.68 9.36 2.13
C ALA A 23 -7.13 9.60 0.68
N CYS A 24 -6.90 8.63 -0.21
CA CYS A 24 -7.37 8.71 -1.59
C CYS A 24 -8.90 8.52 -1.68
N LYS A 25 -9.49 7.65 -0.86
CA LYS A 25 -10.94 7.47 -0.79
C LYS A 25 -11.63 8.71 -0.26
N ASP A 26 -11.11 9.28 0.83
CA ASP A 26 -11.59 10.52 1.45
C ASP A 26 -11.52 11.70 0.45
N TYR A 27 -10.37 11.92 -0.19
CA TYR A 27 -10.20 13.00 -1.18
C TYR A 27 -11.07 12.86 -2.44
N LYS A 28 -11.56 11.65 -2.73
CA LYS A 28 -12.33 11.35 -3.95
C LYS A 28 -13.77 10.93 -3.66
N ASP A 29 -14.23 11.04 -2.41
CA ASP A 29 -15.55 10.60 -1.95
C ASP A 29 -15.92 9.18 -2.44
N LEU A 30 -14.97 8.25 -2.35
CA LEU A 30 -15.16 6.88 -2.85
C LEU A 30 -15.97 6.04 -1.87
N THR A 31 -16.77 5.13 -2.42
CA THR A 31 -17.44 4.10 -1.61
C THR A 31 -16.40 3.10 -1.05
N PRO A 32 -16.74 2.36 0.02
CA PRO A 32 -15.82 1.39 0.62
C PRO A 32 -15.28 0.35 -0.37
N ASP A 33 -16.08 -0.02 -1.38
CA ASP A 33 -15.78 -1.04 -2.38
C ASP A 33 -14.78 -0.59 -3.46
N VAL A 34 -14.50 0.71 -3.56
CA VAL A 34 -13.65 1.28 -4.62
C VAL A 34 -12.36 1.85 -4.05
N SER A 35 -11.23 1.30 -4.49
CA SER A 35 -9.89 1.80 -4.15
C SER A 35 -9.09 2.10 -5.44
N PHE A 36 -8.87 3.40 -5.72
CA PHE A 36 -8.00 3.84 -6.83
C PHE A 36 -6.51 3.63 -6.54
N ARG A 37 -6.11 3.84 -5.28
CA ARG A 37 -4.79 3.46 -4.78
C ARG A 37 -4.95 2.21 -3.93
N ARG A 38 -4.06 1.23 -4.13
CA ARG A 38 -4.09 -0.05 -3.43
C ARG A 38 -2.73 -0.34 -2.81
N ILE A 39 -2.73 -0.80 -1.58
CA ILE A 39 -1.54 -1.29 -0.90
C ILE A 39 -1.60 -2.81 -0.85
N TYR A 40 -0.68 -3.43 -1.58
CA TYR A 40 -0.52 -4.88 -1.63
C TYR A 40 0.51 -5.31 -0.60
N GLU A 41 0.10 -6.23 0.27
CA GLU A 41 0.99 -6.87 1.22
C GLU A 41 1.43 -8.21 0.60
N TYR A 42 2.75 -8.40 0.50
CA TYR A 42 3.34 -9.66 0.07
C TYR A 42 4.15 -10.22 1.23
N ALA A 43 3.65 -11.29 1.83
CA ALA A 43 4.41 -12.13 2.75
C ALA A 43 4.82 -13.40 2.00
N GLY A 44 6.10 -13.73 2.06
CA GLY A 44 6.66 -14.95 1.50
C GLY A 44 7.53 -15.65 2.53
N GLY A 45 7.93 -16.88 2.20
CA GLY A 45 8.68 -17.75 3.11
C GLY A 45 7.77 -18.72 3.84
N ASP A 46 8.33 -19.88 4.17
CA ASP A 46 7.68 -20.89 4.99
C ASP A 46 8.14 -20.72 6.44
N TRP A 47 7.23 -20.99 7.36
CA TRP A 47 7.61 -21.09 8.77
C TRP A 47 8.55 -22.28 8.93
N GLN A 48 9.74 -22.04 9.48
CA GLN A 48 10.65 -23.09 9.91
C GLN A 48 10.79 -23.03 11.42
N GLU A 49 10.58 -24.18 12.05
CA GLU A 49 10.79 -24.35 13.48
C GLU A 49 12.29 -24.41 13.77
N ASP A 50 12.81 -23.41 14.48
CA ASP A 50 14.15 -23.46 15.02
C ASP A 50 14.09 -24.09 16.43
N ASN A 51 14.38 -25.39 16.51
CA ASN A 51 14.44 -26.23 17.73
C ASN A 51 13.12 -26.67 18.37
N GLY A 52 12.31 -27.44 17.62
CA GLY A 52 11.21 -28.29 18.09
C GLY A 52 10.99 -28.42 19.60
N VAL A 53 9.97 -27.73 20.11
CA VAL A 53 9.28 -28.07 21.38
C VAL A 53 7.78 -27.87 21.22
#